data_AF-A0A4C1T621-F1
#
_entry.id   AF-A0A4C1T621-F1
#
_cell.length_a   1.000
_cell.length_b   1.000
_cell.length_c   1.000
_cell.angle_alpha   90.00
_cell.angle_beta   90.00
_cell.angle_gamma   90.00
#
_symmetry.space_group_name_H-M   'P 1'
#
loop_
_entity.id
_entity.type
_entity.pdbx_description
1 polymer ?
#
loop_
_entity_poly.entity_id
_entity_poly.type
_entity_poly.pdbx_seq_one_letter_code
_entity_poly.pdbx_strand_id
1 'polypeptide(L)'
;MRCGAGRAGDASLAYRCAIDGPTKGIKKPLSKGNRLVIVHAGGEAGFVPNALLTFKAGTKSDDYHDNMNSENYERWLRTKLIPNL
;
A
#
# COMPACT_ATOMS: atom_id res chain seq x y z
N MET A 1 -14.94 -13.65 22.59
CA MET A 1 -14.93 -15.13 22.61
C MET A 1 -16.33 -15.65 22.35
N ARG A 2 -16.64 -16.03 21.10
CA ARG A 2 -17.64 -17.06 20.73
C ARG A 2 -17.55 -17.28 19.22
N CYS A 3 -16.82 -18.32 18.84
CA CYS A 3 -16.79 -18.85 17.49
C CYS A 3 -18.10 -19.61 17.25
N GLY A 4 -18.87 -19.20 16.24
CA GLY A 4 -20.05 -19.92 15.76
C GLY A 4 -19.69 -20.73 14.52
N ALA A 5 -19.82 -22.04 14.60
CA ALA A 5 -19.59 -22.98 13.51
C ALA A 5 -20.62 -22.80 12.38
N GLY A 6 -20.14 -22.54 11.16
CA GLY A 6 -20.90 -22.60 9.92
C GLY A 6 -20.35 -23.74 9.04
N ARG A 7 -21.25 -24.59 8.55
CA ARG A 7 -20.97 -25.85 7.83
C ARG A 7 -20.24 -25.64 6.50
N ALA A 8 -19.50 -26.67 6.12
CA ALA A 8 -18.64 -26.77 4.95
C ALA A 8 -19.37 -26.56 3.62
N GLY A 9 -18.73 -25.80 2.72
CA GLY A 9 -19.13 -25.61 1.33
C GLY A 9 -18.31 -24.49 0.68
N ASP A 10 -17.11 -24.84 0.21
CA ASP A 10 -16.28 -24.17 -0.81
C ASP A 10 -16.57 -22.68 -1.11
N ALA A 11 -15.75 -21.80 -0.52
CA ALA A 11 -15.04 -20.72 -1.24
C ALA A 11 -14.12 -19.99 -0.26
N SER A 12 -12.83 -19.93 -0.60
CA SER A 12 -11.85 -18.89 -0.22
C SER A 12 -12.03 -18.22 1.16
N LEU A 13 -11.18 -18.63 2.09
CA LEU A 13 -10.95 -17.97 3.38
C LEU A 13 -10.44 -16.53 3.18
N ALA A 14 -11.36 -15.58 3.02
CA ALA A 14 -11.05 -14.16 3.13
C ALA A 14 -11.43 -13.69 4.54
N TYR A 15 -10.43 -13.59 5.41
CA TYR A 15 -10.54 -13.02 6.75
C TYR A 15 -10.84 -11.52 6.64
N ARG A 16 -12.11 -11.15 6.47
CA ARG A 16 -12.54 -9.75 6.37
C ARG A 16 -12.95 -9.26 7.75
N CYS A 17 -11.98 -8.71 8.48
CA CYS A 17 -12.24 -7.96 9.71
C CYS A 17 -12.95 -6.66 9.33
N ALA A 18 -14.28 -6.71 9.21
CA ALA A 18 -15.11 -5.53 9.16
C ALA A 18 -15.21 -4.98 10.59
N ILE A 19 -14.73 -3.74 10.79
CA ILE A 19 -15.01 -2.97 11.99
C ILE A 19 -16.52 -2.66 11.97
N ASP A 20 -17.31 -3.51 12.63
CA ASP A 20 -18.75 -3.32 12.80
C ASP A 20 -19.00 -2.28 13.90
N GLY A 21 -19.11 -1.01 13.48
CA GLY A 21 -19.67 0.06 14.27
C GLY A 21 -20.55 0.94 13.38
N PRO A 22 -21.73 1.41 13.83
CA PRO A 22 -22.67 2.14 12.99
C PRO A 22 -22.23 3.59 12.85
N THR A 23 -21.14 3.84 12.16
CA THR A 23 -20.86 5.16 11.61
C THR A 23 -21.51 5.20 10.24
N LYS A 24 -22.67 5.87 10.14
CA LYS A 24 -23.21 6.38 8.86
C LYS A 24 -22.28 7.48 8.33
N GLY A 25 -21.00 7.20 8.19
CA GLY A 25 -20.09 7.97 7.37
C GLY A 25 -20.35 7.51 5.95
N ILE A 26 -20.73 8.43 5.07
CA ILE A 26 -20.65 8.22 3.62
C ILE A 26 -19.17 7.90 3.36
N LYS A 27 -18.81 6.61 3.37
CA LYS A 27 -17.57 6.15 2.76
C LYS A 27 -17.84 6.32 1.28
N LYS A 28 -17.58 7.53 0.76
CA LYS A 28 -17.43 7.72 -0.69
C LYS A 28 -16.54 6.55 -1.11
N PRO A 29 -16.95 5.70 -2.07
CA PRO A 29 -16.03 4.72 -2.60
C PRO A 29 -14.79 5.53 -2.97
N LEU A 30 -13.64 5.22 -2.36
CA LEU A 30 -12.37 5.80 -2.78
C LEU A 30 -12.39 5.63 -4.28
N SER A 31 -12.50 6.73 -5.02
CA SER A 31 -12.61 6.63 -6.47
C SER A 31 -11.46 5.74 -6.90
N LYS A 32 -11.69 4.83 -7.85
CA LYS A 32 -10.63 4.07 -8.54
C LYS A 32 -9.77 5.04 -9.36
N GLY A 33 -9.28 6.09 -8.71
CA GLY A 33 -8.54 7.20 -9.24
C GLY A 33 -7.07 6.84 -9.22
N ASN A 34 -6.34 7.56 -10.06
CA ASN A 34 -4.91 7.39 -10.20
C ASN A 34 -4.24 7.62 -8.84
N ARG A 35 -3.53 6.61 -8.36
CA ARG A 35 -2.73 6.69 -7.14
C ARG A 35 -1.31 7.10 -7.50
N LEU A 36 -0.64 7.84 -6.64
CA LEU A 36 0.76 8.21 -6.80
C LEU A 36 1.56 7.53 -5.69
N VAL A 37 2.63 6.85 -6.06
CA VAL A 37 3.64 6.33 -5.15
C VAL A 37 4.77 7.34 -5.08
N ILE A 38 5.17 7.67 -3.85
CA ILE A 38 6.28 8.57 -3.55
C ILE A 38 7.22 7.83 -2.59
N VAL A 39 8.51 7.79 -2.92
CA VAL A 39 9.57 7.19 -2.10
C VAL A 39 10.70 8.19 -1.98
N HIS A 40 11.11 8.47 -0.74
CA HIS A 40 12.22 9.37 -0.46
C HIS A 40 12.90 8.99 0.86
N ALA A 41 14.16 9.39 1.03
CA ALA A 41 14.92 9.21 2.26
C ALA A 41 15.26 10.57 2.85
N GLY A 42 15.07 10.72 4.15
CA GLY A 42 15.45 11.92 4.89
C GLY A 42 15.99 11.57 6.26
N GLY A 43 16.77 12.49 6.81
CA GLY A 43 17.31 12.44 8.17
C GLY A 43 17.17 13.82 8.85
N GLU A 44 17.94 14.04 9.91
CA GLU A 44 17.90 15.30 10.67
C GLU A 44 18.25 16.53 9.82
N ALA A 45 19.16 16.39 8.87
CA ALA A 45 19.57 17.45 7.94
C ALA A 45 18.60 17.65 6.76
N GLY A 46 17.46 16.94 6.72
CA GLY A 46 16.49 16.97 5.64
C GLY A 46 16.59 15.79 4.67
N PHE A 47 16.06 15.96 3.46
CA PHE A 47 16.01 14.91 2.45
C PHE A 47 17.35 14.71 1.74
N VAL A 48 17.67 13.47 1.43
CA VAL A 48 18.84 13.12 0.61
C VAL A 48 18.63 13.63 -0.81
N PRO A 49 19.47 14.54 -1.33
CA PRO A 49 19.32 15.07 -2.68
C PRO A 49 19.27 13.94 -3.72
N ASN A 50 18.46 14.12 -4.77
CA ASN A 50 18.30 13.15 -5.88
C ASN A 50 17.77 11.75 -5.52
N ALA A 51 17.37 11.51 -4.26
CA ALA A 51 16.79 10.24 -3.83
C ALA A 51 15.25 10.16 -3.98
N LEU A 52 14.61 11.17 -4.55
CA LEU A 52 13.16 11.17 -4.77
C LEU A 52 12.78 10.25 -5.94
N LEU A 53 11.82 9.36 -5.70
CA LEU A 53 11.17 8.54 -6.72
C LEU A 53 9.65 8.75 -6.64
N THR A 54 9.05 9.15 -7.76
CA THR A 54 7.61 9.36 -7.87
C THR A 54 7.06 8.68 -9.12
N PHE A 55 6.01 7.88 -8.98
CA PHE A 55 5.38 7.21 -10.13
C PHE A 55 3.90 6.93 -9.87
N LYS A 56 3.11 6.85 -10.94
CA LYS A 56 1.69 6.51 -10.85
C LYS A 56 1.56 5.02 -10.56
N ALA A 57 0.83 4.68 -9.51
CA ALA A 57 0.44 3.32 -9.20
C ALA A 57 -0.56 2.82 -10.26
N GLY A 58 -0.30 1.64 -10.84
CA GLY A 58 -1.21 1.01 -11.79
C GLY A 58 -2.57 0.71 -11.18
N THR A 59 -3.61 0.70 -12.00
CA THR A 59 -5.01 0.48 -11.59
C THR A 59 -5.36 -0.99 -11.32
N LYS A 60 -4.37 -1.89 -11.38
CA LYS A 60 -4.60 -3.35 -11.35
C LYS A 60 -4.88 -3.88 -9.95
N SER A 61 -4.32 -3.27 -8.92
CA SER A 61 -4.53 -3.65 -7.53
C SER A 61 -5.18 -2.53 -6.73
N ASP A 62 -6.16 -2.90 -5.90
CA ASP A 62 -6.73 -2.01 -4.89
C ASP A 62 -5.77 -1.81 -3.71
N ASP A 63 -4.64 -2.51 -3.69
CA ASP A 63 -3.45 -2.18 -2.92
C ASP A 63 -2.34 -1.63 -3.84
N TYR A 64 -1.45 -0.82 -3.28
CA TYR A 64 -0.30 -0.28 -4.03
C TYR A 64 0.90 -1.23 -3.98
N HIS A 65 0.79 -2.38 -3.32
CA HIS A 65 1.93 -3.26 -3.02
C HIS A 65 2.52 -3.85 -4.31
N ASP A 66 1.68 -4.12 -5.31
CA ASP A 66 2.15 -4.55 -6.64
C ASP A 66 3.05 -3.50 -7.31
N ASN A 67 2.82 -2.22 -7.03
CA ASN A 67 3.53 -1.12 -7.66
C ASN A 67 4.88 -0.82 -6.99
N MET A 68 4.97 -0.97 -5.66
CA MET A 68 6.21 -0.79 -4.90
C MET A 68 6.57 -2.07 -4.15
N ASN A 69 7.08 -3.05 -4.89
CA ASN A 69 7.55 -4.32 -4.35
C ASN A 69 9.04 -4.27 -3.92
N SER A 70 9.55 -5.39 -3.41
CA SER A 70 10.95 -5.51 -2.95
C SER A 70 11.95 -5.21 -4.06
N GLU A 71 11.72 -5.67 -5.29
CA GLU A 71 12.62 -5.42 -6.42
C GLU A 71 12.70 -3.92 -6.76
N ASN A 72 11.56 -3.24 -6.82
CA ASN A 72 11.50 -1.79 -7.06
C ASN A 72 12.17 -1.01 -5.93
N TYR A 73 11.98 -1.47 -4.68
CA TYR A 73 12.65 -0.89 -3.51
C TYR A 73 14.16 -1.07 -3.56
N GLU A 74 14.66 -2.28 -3.81
CA GLU A 74 16.09 -2.55 -3.96
C GLU A 74 16.72 -1.78 -5.11
N ARG A 75 16.01 -1.64 -6.23
CA ARG A 75 16.44 -0.82 -7.36
C ARG A 75 16.57 0.64 -6.97
N TRP A 76 15.57 1.19 -6.27
CA TRP A 76 15.64 2.57 -5.76
C TRP A 76 16.81 2.74 -4.78
N LEU A 77 17.00 1.79 -3.86
CA LEU A 77 18.14 1.80 -2.94
C LEU A 77 19.48 1.88 -3.68
N ARG A 78 19.71 0.99 -4.65
CA ARG A 78 20.99 0.88 -5.35
C ARG A 78 21.26 2.00 -6.35
N THR A 79 20.23 2.56 -6.96
CA THR A 79 20.37 3.52 -8.08
C THR A 79 20.10 4.97 -7.69
N LYS A 80 19.38 5.20 -6.60
CA LYS A 80 18.98 6.54 -6.14
C LYS A 80 19.47 6.83 -4.74
N LEU A 81 19.23 5.97 -3.75
CA LEU A 81 19.59 6.30 -2.38
C LEU A 81 21.10 6.18 -2.13
N ILE A 82 21.66 4.97 -2.25
CA ILE A 82 23.06 4.67 -1.91
C ILE A 82 24.05 5.58 -2.67
N PRO A 83 23.87 5.89 -3.97
CA PRO A 83 24.78 6.79 -4.67
C PRO A 83 24.70 8.27 -4.26
N ASN A 84 23.69 8.68 -3.50
CA ASN A 84 23.48 10.07 -3.07
C ASN A 84 23.60 10.26 -1.54
N LEU A 85 23.97 9.21 -0.79
CA LEU A 85 24.38 9.29 0.61
C LEU A 85 25.84 9.75 0.70
#